data_AF-A0A7C1THE1-F1
#
_entry.id   AF-A0A7C1THE1-F1
#
_cell.length_a   1.000
_cell.length_b   1.000
_cell.length_c   1.000
_cell.angle_alpha   90.00
_cell.angle_beta   90.00
_cell.angle_gamma   90.00
#
_symmetry.space_group_name_H-M   'P 1'
#
loop_
_entity.id
_entity.type
_entity.pdbx_description
1 polymer ?
#
loop_
_entity_poly.entity_id
_entity_poly.type
_entity_poly.pdbx_seq_one_letter_code
_entity_poly.pdbx_strand_id
1 'polypeptide(L)'
;MKIRTKYACQSHILPSIRLLTVALLLVLAAACGETGMPQSGEASSTSLSQDTSIASALYADKRMPEGFYSEKAPDNTFYTISHLKNISILPLVNRAGLPVYDLASNDFSEALAWSDQAAAYQPSYKQLSGNSETPLYYQFTRFDPASPEFIDMQRVFKASVIDFTGVDRNNEDEQYQGRITLTDLTAEKVKMIIEYLWLFTSNNNYSNAILESYTTESAGEFVHIMKQARLNIGYGDKCDSIEVYEVRYTIPRNTGTIQKVKSLDHVFMARRTGDGIEICSE
;
A
#
# COMPACT_ATOMS: atom_id res chain seq x y z
N MET A 1 -41.29 -18.06 -26.06
CA MET A 1 -40.46 -18.91 -26.94
C MET A 1 -39.30 -19.42 -26.10
N LYS A 2 -39.35 -20.68 -25.65
CA LYS A 2 -38.39 -21.29 -24.71
C LYS A 2 -37.30 -21.99 -25.50
N ILE A 3 -36.04 -21.58 -25.33
CA ILE A 3 -34.87 -22.33 -25.80
C ILE A 3 -34.12 -22.84 -24.58
N ARG A 4 -34.24 -24.15 -24.35
CA ARG A 4 -33.42 -24.93 -23.42
C ARG A 4 -32.25 -25.50 -24.21
N THR A 5 -31.03 -25.20 -23.81
CA THR A 5 -29.84 -25.91 -24.29
C THR A 5 -29.13 -26.52 -23.10
N LYS A 6 -29.18 -27.85 -23.03
CA LYS A 6 -28.44 -28.69 -22.09
C LYS A 6 -27.01 -28.83 -22.60
N TYR A 7 -26.02 -28.63 -21.73
CA TYR A 7 -24.67 -29.15 -21.96
C TYR A 7 -24.34 -30.14 -20.84
N ALA A 8 -23.96 -31.35 -21.26
CA ALA A 8 -23.61 -32.47 -20.43
C ALA A 8 -22.08 -32.63 -20.36
N CYS A 9 -21.62 -33.02 -19.17
CA CYS A 9 -20.43 -33.81 -18.82
C CYS A 9 -19.40 -34.13 -19.92
N GLN A 10 -18.14 -33.79 -19.65
CA GLN A 10 -17.01 -34.72 -19.82
C GLN A 10 -15.97 -34.48 -18.73
N SER A 11 -15.87 -35.46 -17.82
CA SER A 11 -14.84 -35.59 -16.80
C SER A 11 -13.63 -36.33 -17.39
N HIS A 12 -12.48 -35.68 -17.49
CA HIS A 12 -11.24 -36.35 -17.81
C HIS A 12 -10.50 -36.75 -16.53
N ILE A 13 -10.50 -38.05 -16.29
CA ILE A 13 -9.65 -38.77 -15.36
C ILE A 13 -8.24 -38.80 -15.97
N LEU A 14 -7.22 -38.35 -15.23
CA LEU A 14 -5.82 -38.64 -15.55
C LEU A 14 -5.22 -39.49 -14.43
N PRO A 15 -4.44 -40.53 -14.78
CA PRO A 15 -3.94 -41.51 -13.84
C PRO A 15 -2.64 -41.05 -13.16
N SER A 16 -2.49 -41.63 -11.98
CA SER A 16 -1.34 -41.72 -11.10
C SER A 16 0.01 -41.92 -11.80
N ILE A 17 1.02 -41.12 -11.43
CA ILE A 17 2.43 -41.51 -11.51
C ILE A 17 3.00 -41.46 -10.10
N ARG A 18 3.20 -42.65 -9.53
CA ARG A 18 4.11 -42.88 -8.40
C ARG A 18 5.51 -43.07 -8.97
N LEU A 19 6.48 -42.32 -8.46
CA LEU A 19 7.87 -42.77 -8.45
C LEU A 19 8.52 -42.42 -7.10
N LEU A 20 8.77 -43.48 -6.33
CA LEU A 20 9.75 -43.56 -5.26
C LEU A 20 11.14 -43.17 -5.79
N THR A 21 11.91 -42.40 -5.03
CA THR A 21 13.27 -42.87 -4.65
C THR A 21 13.79 -42.15 -3.41
N VAL A 22 14.32 -42.98 -2.52
CA VAL A 22 14.97 -42.72 -1.23
C VAL A 22 16.40 -42.21 -1.43
N ALA A 23 16.85 -41.24 -0.64
CA ALA A 23 18.26 -41.12 -0.26
C ALA A 23 18.39 -40.38 1.08
N LEU A 24 18.54 -41.19 2.13
CA LEU A 24 18.96 -40.87 3.48
C LEU A 24 20.46 -40.53 3.47
N LEU A 25 20.87 -39.38 4.01
CA LEU A 25 22.25 -39.19 4.44
C LEU A 25 22.28 -38.37 5.74
N LEU A 26 22.33 -39.12 6.83
CA LEU A 26 22.79 -38.70 8.14
C LEU A 26 24.28 -38.34 8.05
N VAL A 27 24.64 -37.11 8.41
CA VAL A 27 25.97 -36.79 8.90
C VAL A 27 25.81 -36.16 10.28
N LEU A 28 26.02 -36.98 11.30
CA LEU A 28 26.30 -36.58 12.66
C LEU A 28 27.77 -36.14 12.72
N ALA A 29 28.01 -34.86 12.97
CA ALA A 29 29.29 -34.38 13.48
C ALA A 29 29.02 -33.66 14.80
N ALA A 30 29.27 -34.41 15.88
CA ALA A 30 29.37 -33.87 17.23
C ALA A 30 30.63 -33.01 17.33
N ALA A 31 30.47 -31.75 17.73
CA ALA A 31 31.55 -30.92 18.24
C ALA A 31 31.10 -30.37 19.60
N CYS A 32 31.59 -31.02 20.67
CA CYS A 32 31.58 -30.46 22.01
C CYS A 32 32.61 -29.33 22.04
N GLY A 33 32.13 -28.09 22.02
CA GLY A 33 32.91 -26.87 22.23
C GLY A 33 32.39 -26.15 23.47
N GLU A 34 33.25 -26.08 24.47
CA GLU A 34 33.14 -25.44 25.77
C GLU A 34 32.49 -24.04 25.70
N THR A 35 31.34 -23.85 26.35
CA THR A 35 30.57 -22.60 26.32
C THR A 35 30.75 -21.85 27.63
N GLY A 36 31.63 -20.85 27.64
CA GLY A 36 31.62 -19.80 28.66
C GLY A 36 30.35 -18.96 28.49
N MET A 37 29.57 -18.81 29.57
CA MET A 37 28.34 -18.02 29.57
C MET A 37 28.66 -16.53 29.35
N PRO A 38 28.17 -15.90 28.27
CA PRO A 38 28.06 -14.45 28.22
C PRO A 38 26.81 -14.06 29.02
N GLN A 39 26.95 -13.15 29.98
CA GLN A 39 25.82 -12.47 30.61
C GLN A 39 25.04 -11.69 29.55
N SER A 40 23.92 -12.28 29.11
CA SER A 40 22.88 -11.67 28.29
C SER A 40 21.99 -10.80 29.20
N GLY A 41 22.31 -9.52 29.33
CA GLY A 41 21.54 -8.58 30.16
C GLY A 41 21.05 -7.30 29.46
N GLU A 42 21.50 -7.00 28.23
CA GLU A 42 21.29 -5.66 27.64
C GLU A 42 20.36 -5.61 26.41
N ALA A 43 19.93 -6.74 25.85
CA ALA A 43 19.06 -6.73 24.66
C ALA A 43 17.58 -6.38 24.96
N SER A 44 17.13 -6.55 26.21
CA SER A 44 15.69 -6.46 26.54
C SER A 44 15.17 -5.05 26.80
N SER A 45 16.02 -4.11 27.22
CA SER A 45 15.58 -2.74 27.54
C SER A 45 15.42 -1.86 26.29
N THR A 46 16.23 -2.10 25.26
CA THR A 46 16.17 -1.37 23.98
C THR A 46 14.90 -1.71 23.19
N SER A 47 14.49 -2.99 23.15
CA SER A 47 13.24 -3.40 22.49
C SER A 47 12.02 -2.79 23.17
N LEU A 48 11.94 -2.83 24.50
CA LEU A 48 10.79 -2.26 25.23
C LEU A 48 10.63 -0.74 25.01
N SER A 49 11.75 -0.01 24.95
CA SER A 49 11.76 1.42 24.64
C SER A 49 11.27 1.69 23.21
N GLN A 50 11.72 0.88 22.25
CA GLN A 50 11.30 0.97 20.86
C GLN A 50 9.81 0.67 20.70
N ASP A 51 9.30 -0.41 21.30
CA ASP A 51 7.90 -0.83 21.22
C ASP A 51 6.97 0.23 21.81
N THR A 52 7.36 0.84 22.93
CA THR A 52 6.62 1.96 23.54
C THR A 52 6.53 3.16 22.58
N SER A 53 7.61 3.47 21.85
CA SER A 53 7.63 4.55 20.86
C SER A 53 6.73 4.26 19.64
N ILE A 54 6.69 3.00 19.19
CA ILE A 54 5.85 2.54 18.08
C ILE A 54 4.37 2.62 18.48
N ALA A 55 4.02 2.08 19.64
CA ALA A 55 2.67 2.17 20.19
C ALA A 55 2.24 3.64 20.37
N SER A 56 3.16 4.52 20.79
CA SER A 56 2.89 5.95 20.91
C SER A 56 2.56 6.60 19.57
N ALA A 57 3.30 6.29 18.52
CA ALA A 57 3.02 6.79 17.18
C ALA A 57 1.60 6.39 16.71
N LEU A 58 1.19 5.14 16.95
CA LEU A 58 -0.13 4.63 16.58
C LEU A 58 -1.26 5.28 17.40
N TYR A 59 -1.13 5.35 18.73
CA TYR A 59 -2.20 5.92 19.59
C TYR A 59 -2.31 7.45 19.52
N ALA A 60 -1.22 8.16 19.18
CA ALA A 60 -1.19 9.62 19.07
C ALA A 60 -1.59 10.14 17.67
N ASP A 61 -1.96 9.25 16.75
CA ASP A 61 -2.24 9.58 15.34
C ASP A 61 -1.05 10.24 14.60
N LYS A 62 0.18 9.99 15.05
CA LYS A 62 1.40 10.41 14.34
C LYS A 62 1.77 9.32 13.33
N ARG A 63 1.13 9.38 12.16
CA ARG A 63 1.16 8.28 11.17
C ARG A 63 2.34 8.28 10.20
N MET A 64 3.12 9.36 10.11
CA MET A 64 4.22 9.47 9.14
C MET A 64 5.43 10.15 9.79
N PRO A 65 6.67 9.74 9.45
CA PRO A 65 7.87 10.36 9.99
C PRO A 65 8.12 11.72 9.35
N GLU A 66 9.02 12.50 9.96
CA GLU A 66 9.48 13.75 9.36
C GLU A 66 10.13 13.49 7.99
N GLY A 67 9.86 14.37 7.03
CA GLY A 67 10.38 14.25 5.67
C GLY A 67 9.68 13.18 4.82
N PHE A 68 8.68 12.45 5.34
CA PHE A 68 7.80 11.64 4.51
C PHE A 68 6.98 12.53 3.56
N TYR A 69 6.68 12.02 2.38
CA TYR A 69 5.90 12.74 1.39
C TYR A 69 4.56 13.17 1.99
N SER A 70 4.30 14.47 1.93
CA SER A 70 3.03 15.05 2.34
C SER A 70 2.64 16.15 1.35
N GLU A 71 1.35 16.23 1.09
CA GLU A 71 0.78 17.35 0.34
C GLU A 71 0.15 18.31 1.32
N LYS A 72 0.24 19.61 1.01
CA LYS A 72 -0.45 20.61 1.79
C LYS A 72 -1.97 20.38 1.65
N ALA A 73 -2.62 20.11 2.78
CA ALA A 73 -4.07 20.07 2.84
C ALA A 73 -4.65 21.43 2.39
N PRO A 74 -5.71 21.43 1.56
CA PRO A 74 -6.52 22.63 1.33
C PRO A 74 -6.99 23.24 2.66
N ASP A 75 -6.95 24.56 2.77
CA ASP A 75 -7.29 25.25 4.02
C ASP A 75 -8.79 25.08 4.35
N ASN A 76 -9.10 24.69 5.61
CA ASN A 76 -10.43 24.68 6.25
C ASN A 76 -11.63 24.14 5.45
N THR A 77 -11.41 23.22 4.51
CA THR A 77 -12.46 22.65 3.65
C THR A 77 -12.54 21.15 3.86
N PHE A 78 -13.73 20.57 3.86
CA PHE A 78 -13.87 19.11 3.86
C PHE A 78 -13.55 18.61 2.46
N TYR A 79 -12.49 17.83 2.32
CA TYR A 79 -12.07 17.34 1.01
C TYR A 79 -11.81 15.83 1.03
N THR A 80 -11.99 15.23 -0.14
CA THR A 80 -11.55 13.88 -0.46
C THR A 80 -10.62 13.94 -1.66
N ILE A 81 -9.59 13.10 -1.65
CA ILE A 81 -8.66 12.98 -2.77
C ILE A 81 -8.71 11.54 -3.24
N SER A 82 -8.90 11.33 -4.54
CA SER A 82 -8.89 9.99 -5.12
C SER A 82 -8.27 9.99 -6.51
N HIS A 83 -7.57 8.91 -6.85
CA HIS A 83 -7.21 8.64 -8.23
C HIS A 83 -8.40 8.04 -8.99
N LEU A 84 -8.62 8.53 -10.20
CA LEU A 84 -9.59 7.93 -11.10
C LEU A 84 -9.12 6.56 -11.53
N LYS A 85 -10.05 5.62 -11.46
CA LYS A 85 -9.85 4.22 -11.79
C LYS A 85 -10.67 3.87 -13.03
N ASN A 86 -10.29 2.81 -13.73
CA ASN A 86 -11.06 2.25 -14.85
C ASN A 86 -12.55 2.03 -14.49
N ILE A 87 -12.85 1.61 -13.26
CA ILE A 87 -14.23 1.41 -12.80
C ILE A 87 -14.97 2.72 -12.52
N SER A 88 -14.26 3.83 -12.25
CA SER A 88 -14.87 5.14 -11.97
C SER A 88 -15.59 5.68 -13.20
N ILE A 89 -15.10 5.36 -14.39
CA ILE A 89 -15.68 5.75 -15.68
C ILE A 89 -16.73 4.74 -16.19
N LEU A 90 -17.23 3.86 -15.33
CA LEU A 90 -18.34 2.94 -15.65
C LEU A 90 -19.59 3.30 -14.82
N PRO A 91 -20.80 3.05 -15.34
CA PRO A 91 -22.02 3.08 -14.54
C PRO A 91 -21.91 2.17 -13.32
N LEU A 92 -22.47 2.57 -12.18
CA LEU A 92 -22.36 1.85 -10.90
C LEU A 92 -22.73 0.36 -11.01
N VAL A 93 -23.78 0.03 -11.76
CA VAL A 93 -24.26 -1.34 -11.98
C VAL A 93 -23.26 -2.26 -12.68
N ASN A 94 -22.26 -1.68 -13.35
CA ASN A 94 -21.25 -2.41 -14.13
C ASN A 94 -19.90 -2.54 -13.40
N ARG A 95 -19.76 -2.06 -12.16
CA ARG A 95 -18.46 -2.03 -11.46
C ARG A 95 -18.12 -3.33 -10.72
N ALA A 96 -19.12 -4.09 -10.31
CA ALA A 96 -18.93 -5.23 -9.42
C ALA A 96 -18.09 -6.35 -10.05
N GLY A 97 -17.09 -6.84 -9.31
CA GLY A 97 -16.24 -7.96 -9.72
C GLY A 97 -15.19 -7.64 -10.79
N LEU A 98 -15.02 -6.37 -11.16
CA LEU A 98 -13.98 -5.96 -12.10
C LEU A 98 -12.66 -5.66 -11.37
N PRO A 99 -11.51 -5.97 -11.99
CA PRO A 99 -10.22 -5.51 -11.51
C PRO A 99 -10.14 -3.97 -11.57
N VAL A 100 -9.40 -3.39 -10.64
CA VAL A 100 -9.35 -1.94 -10.44
C VAL A 100 -7.96 -1.43 -10.81
N TYR A 101 -7.88 -0.67 -11.89
CA TYR A 101 -6.65 -0.06 -12.39
C TYR A 101 -6.74 1.45 -12.28
N ASP A 102 -5.65 2.09 -11.86
CA ASP A 102 -5.57 3.55 -11.94
C ASP A 102 -5.44 4.00 -13.40
N LEU A 103 -6.11 5.09 -13.74
CA LEU A 103 -6.01 5.72 -15.05
C LEU A 103 -4.79 6.63 -15.11
N ALA A 104 -4.08 6.58 -16.24
CA ALA A 104 -2.94 7.43 -16.52
C ALA A 104 -2.99 7.95 -17.95
N SER A 105 -2.70 9.24 -18.13
CA SER A 105 -2.59 9.88 -19.45
C SER A 105 -1.61 11.05 -19.40
N ASN A 106 -0.97 11.37 -20.52
CA ASN A 106 -0.22 12.62 -20.70
C ASN A 106 -1.04 13.68 -21.44
N ASP A 107 -2.29 13.37 -21.81
CA ASP A 107 -3.23 14.30 -22.43
C ASP A 107 -4.20 14.81 -21.36
N PHE A 108 -4.11 16.11 -21.06
CA PHE A 108 -5.01 16.79 -20.14
C PHE A 108 -6.48 16.63 -20.57
N SER A 109 -6.77 16.66 -21.87
CA SER A 109 -8.13 16.59 -22.40
C SER A 109 -8.75 15.22 -22.16
N GLU A 110 -7.96 14.15 -22.34
CA GLU A 110 -8.37 12.79 -22.03
C GLU A 110 -8.60 12.60 -20.52
N ALA A 111 -7.68 13.09 -19.70
CA ALA A 111 -7.81 13.05 -18.25
C ALA A 111 -9.08 13.80 -17.76
N LEU A 112 -9.37 14.98 -18.33
CA LEU A 112 -10.56 15.75 -18.02
C LEU A 112 -11.84 15.00 -18.45
N ALA A 113 -11.85 14.39 -19.63
CA ALA A 113 -12.98 13.61 -20.11
C ALA A 113 -13.29 12.42 -19.19
N TRP A 114 -12.27 11.73 -18.67
CA TRP A 114 -12.47 10.68 -17.66
C TRP A 114 -13.04 11.24 -16.35
N SER A 115 -12.60 12.42 -15.93
CA SER A 115 -13.17 13.08 -14.75
C SER A 115 -14.63 13.46 -14.95
N ASP A 116 -15.00 13.98 -16.11
CA ASP A 116 -16.41 14.30 -16.43
C ASP A 116 -17.27 13.04 -16.48
N GLN A 117 -16.77 11.96 -17.10
CA GLN A 117 -17.45 10.67 -17.15
C GLN A 117 -17.62 10.07 -15.74
N ALA A 118 -16.58 10.14 -14.90
CA ALA A 118 -16.65 9.67 -13.53
C ALA A 118 -17.66 10.46 -12.69
N ALA A 119 -17.75 11.78 -12.88
CA ALA A 119 -18.74 12.63 -12.23
C ALA A 119 -20.17 12.34 -12.70
N ALA A 120 -20.37 12.06 -13.99
CA ALA A 120 -21.68 11.70 -14.55
C ALA A 120 -22.21 10.35 -14.06
N TYR A 121 -21.34 9.43 -13.63
CA TYR A 121 -21.72 8.12 -13.09
C TYR A 121 -21.79 8.04 -11.56
N GLN A 122 -21.70 9.17 -10.86
CA GLN A 122 -22.03 9.23 -9.43
C GLN A 122 -23.54 9.41 -9.20
N PRO A 123 -24.07 9.07 -8.01
CA PRO A 123 -25.48 9.28 -7.69
C PRO A 123 -25.91 10.76 -7.78
N SER A 124 -25.01 11.67 -7.46
CA SER A 124 -25.16 13.11 -7.70
C SER A 124 -24.04 13.61 -8.62
N TYR A 125 -24.42 14.44 -9.58
CA TYR A 125 -23.45 15.04 -10.49
C TYR A 125 -22.57 16.04 -9.73
N LYS A 126 -21.25 15.85 -9.83
CA LYS A 126 -20.27 16.75 -9.22
C LYS A 126 -19.76 17.77 -10.24
N GLN A 127 -20.08 19.04 -10.01
CA GLN A 127 -19.68 20.15 -10.86
C GLN A 127 -18.18 20.43 -10.74
N LEU A 128 -17.51 20.66 -11.87
CA LEU A 128 -16.11 21.10 -11.90
C LEU A 128 -16.00 22.55 -11.42
N SER A 129 -15.16 22.80 -10.42
CA SER A 129 -14.85 24.14 -9.89
C SER A 129 -13.43 24.61 -10.20
N GLY A 130 -12.52 23.68 -10.50
CA GLY A 130 -11.14 24.02 -10.80
C GLY A 130 -10.33 22.84 -11.30
N ASN A 131 -9.15 23.15 -11.81
CA ASN A 131 -8.15 22.17 -12.18
C ASN A 131 -6.76 22.67 -11.79
N SER A 132 -5.85 21.73 -11.59
CA SER A 132 -4.43 21.99 -11.38
C SER A 132 -3.60 20.82 -11.90
N GLU A 133 -2.31 21.07 -12.06
CA GLU A 133 -1.37 20.09 -12.59
C GLU A 133 -0.13 20.07 -11.70
N THR A 134 0.36 18.87 -11.41
CA THR A 134 1.65 18.65 -10.76
C THR A 134 2.54 17.84 -11.70
N PRO A 135 3.83 17.64 -11.37
CA PRO A 135 4.65 16.69 -12.11
C PRO A 135 4.08 15.27 -12.13
N LEU A 136 3.28 14.85 -11.13
CA LEU A 136 2.79 13.47 -10.98
C LEU A 136 1.41 13.23 -11.62
N TYR A 137 0.53 14.22 -11.62
CA TYR A 137 -0.88 14.04 -11.97
C TYR A 137 -1.56 15.32 -12.45
N TYR A 138 -2.68 15.16 -13.13
CA TYR A 138 -3.73 16.17 -13.29
C TYR A 138 -4.73 16.07 -12.14
N GLN A 139 -5.20 17.18 -11.61
CA GLN A 139 -6.21 17.24 -10.55
C GLN A 139 -7.41 18.06 -11.00
N PHE A 140 -8.60 17.53 -10.74
CA PHE A 140 -9.88 18.15 -11.04
C PHE A 140 -10.65 18.32 -9.73
N THR A 141 -10.89 19.56 -9.34
CA THR A 141 -11.64 19.91 -8.13
C THR A 141 -13.11 19.97 -8.48
N ARG A 142 -13.92 19.18 -7.78
CA ARG A 142 -15.37 19.10 -7.97
C ARG A 142 -16.12 19.24 -6.67
N PHE A 143 -17.40 19.61 -6.75
CA PHE A 143 -18.31 19.68 -5.61
C PHE A 143 -19.73 19.32 -6.05
N ASP A 144 -20.56 18.92 -5.09
CA ASP A 144 -22.00 18.77 -5.30
C ASP A 144 -22.68 20.13 -4.99
N PRO A 145 -23.44 20.74 -5.93
CA PRO A 145 -24.16 21.97 -5.64
C PRO A 145 -25.15 21.88 -4.45
N ALA A 146 -25.61 20.68 -4.11
CA ALA A 146 -26.45 20.44 -2.93
C ALA A 146 -25.64 20.39 -1.61
N SER A 147 -24.32 20.25 -1.68
CA SER A 147 -23.41 20.20 -0.53
C SER A 147 -22.03 20.77 -0.89
N PRO A 148 -21.93 22.08 -1.20
CA PRO A 148 -20.74 22.71 -1.77
C PRO A 148 -19.54 22.77 -0.81
N GLU A 149 -19.76 22.53 0.48
CA GLU A 149 -18.71 22.43 1.50
C GLU A 149 -17.85 21.16 1.37
N PHE A 150 -18.32 20.15 0.64
CA PHE A 150 -17.59 18.90 0.39
C PHE A 150 -16.93 18.92 -0.99
N ILE A 151 -15.60 18.96 -0.99
CA ILE A 151 -14.78 18.97 -2.19
C ILE A 151 -14.31 17.55 -2.53
N ASP A 152 -14.44 17.18 -3.80
CA ASP A 152 -13.88 15.95 -4.38
C ASP A 152 -12.75 16.33 -5.34
N MET A 153 -11.53 15.91 -5.01
CA MET A 153 -10.34 16.12 -5.83
C MET A 153 -10.01 14.82 -6.56
N GLN A 154 -10.36 14.78 -7.84
CA GLN A 154 -10.11 13.62 -8.70
C GLN A 154 -8.78 13.78 -9.40
N ARG A 155 -7.94 12.75 -9.35
CA ARG A 155 -6.60 12.77 -9.94
C ARG A 155 -6.43 11.74 -11.03
N VAL A 156 -5.71 12.10 -12.09
CA VAL A 156 -5.28 11.19 -13.15
C VAL A 156 -3.76 11.23 -13.21
N PHE A 157 -3.12 10.07 -13.10
CA PHE A 157 -1.65 10.01 -13.17
C PHE A 157 -1.15 10.46 -14.53
N LYS A 158 0.04 11.05 -14.56
CA LYS A 158 0.77 11.25 -15.80
C LYS A 158 1.44 9.95 -16.22
N ALA A 159 1.08 9.46 -17.40
CA ALA A 159 1.67 8.24 -17.97
C ALA A 159 3.18 8.38 -18.28
N SER A 160 3.71 9.60 -18.32
CA SER A 160 5.15 9.89 -18.41
C SER A 160 5.89 9.71 -17.08
N VAL A 161 5.17 9.63 -15.96
CA VAL A 161 5.75 9.40 -14.63
C VAL A 161 5.59 7.95 -14.19
N ILE A 162 4.39 7.40 -14.34
CA ILE A 162 4.08 6.07 -13.83
C ILE A 162 3.08 5.34 -14.72
N ASP A 163 3.31 4.05 -14.86
CA ASP A 163 2.53 3.10 -15.63
C ASP A 163 2.05 1.98 -14.70
N PHE A 164 0.72 1.85 -14.56
CA PHE A 164 0.07 0.82 -13.74
C PHE A 164 -0.51 -0.33 -14.56
N THR A 165 -0.11 -0.45 -15.83
CA THR A 165 -0.56 -1.56 -16.67
C THR A 165 -0.30 -2.90 -15.98
N GLY A 166 -1.37 -3.64 -15.69
CA GLY A 166 -1.29 -4.95 -15.04
C GLY A 166 -1.31 -4.92 -13.50
N VAL A 167 -1.52 -3.76 -12.85
CA VAL A 167 -1.58 -3.65 -11.38
C VAL A 167 -3.03 -3.54 -10.90
N ASP A 168 -3.61 -4.65 -10.43
CA ASP A 168 -4.94 -4.61 -9.80
C ASP A 168 -4.84 -4.04 -8.37
N ARG A 169 -5.43 -2.88 -8.14
CA ARG A 169 -5.46 -2.19 -6.85
C ARG A 169 -6.27 -2.91 -5.79
N ASN A 170 -7.07 -3.92 -6.14
CA ASN A 170 -7.72 -4.77 -5.16
C ASN A 170 -6.80 -5.87 -4.61
N ASN A 171 -5.64 -6.11 -5.24
CA ASN A 171 -4.67 -7.10 -4.78
C ASN A 171 -3.49 -6.45 -4.06
N GLU A 172 -3.60 -6.29 -2.74
CA GLU A 172 -2.52 -5.69 -1.95
C GLU A 172 -1.27 -6.56 -1.83
N ASP A 173 -1.38 -7.88 -2.03
CA ASP A 173 -0.25 -8.81 -1.95
C ASP A 173 0.51 -8.96 -3.26
N GLU A 174 0.08 -8.25 -4.32
CA GLU A 174 0.75 -8.23 -5.61
C GLU A 174 2.20 -7.75 -5.44
N GLN A 175 3.16 -8.50 -5.99
CA GLN A 175 4.58 -8.10 -5.94
C GLN A 175 4.85 -6.95 -6.91
N TYR A 176 4.27 -7.01 -8.10
CA TYR A 176 4.41 -5.95 -9.10
C TYR A 176 3.50 -4.76 -8.79
N GLN A 177 4.08 -3.57 -8.64
CA GLN A 177 3.37 -2.35 -8.27
C GLN A 177 3.36 -1.29 -9.40
N GLY A 178 3.72 -1.69 -10.61
CA GLY A 178 3.76 -0.83 -11.79
C GLY A 178 5.19 -0.47 -12.19
N ARG A 179 5.34 0.60 -12.96
CA ARG A 179 6.64 1.05 -13.48
C ARG A 179 6.74 2.57 -13.45
N ILE A 180 7.84 3.07 -12.89
CA ILE A 180 8.24 4.47 -13.04
C ILE A 180 8.82 4.67 -14.44
N THR A 181 8.24 5.60 -15.21
CA THR A 181 8.62 5.85 -16.60
C THR A 181 9.45 7.13 -16.78
N LEU A 182 9.81 7.79 -15.69
CA LEU A 182 10.70 8.95 -15.70
C LEU A 182 12.06 8.58 -16.33
N THR A 183 12.52 9.40 -17.27
CA THR A 183 13.80 9.20 -17.96
C THR A 183 15.01 9.45 -17.05
N ASP A 184 14.87 10.31 -16.05
CA ASP A 184 15.93 10.76 -15.15
C ASP A 184 15.59 10.39 -13.69
N LEU A 185 15.58 9.09 -13.42
CA LEU A 185 15.26 8.55 -12.10
C LEU A 185 16.40 8.81 -11.10
N THR A 186 16.07 9.36 -9.93
CA THR A 186 16.98 9.60 -8.79
C THR A 186 16.39 9.01 -7.51
N ALA A 187 17.19 8.84 -6.45
CA ALA A 187 16.71 8.33 -5.17
C ALA A 187 15.58 9.18 -4.58
N GLU A 188 15.64 10.50 -4.73
CA GLU A 188 14.64 11.45 -4.24
C GLU A 188 13.31 11.29 -4.99
N LYS A 189 13.37 11.10 -6.31
CA LYS A 189 12.17 10.85 -7.12
C LYS A 189 11.54 9.50 -6.81
N VAL A 190 12.35 8.46 -6.62
CA VAL A 190 11.86 7.16 -6.17
C VAL A 190 11.19 7.28 -4.80
N LYS A 191 11.85 7.93 -3.83
CA LYS A 191 11.28 8.19 -2.51
C LYS A 191 9.93 8.89 -2.62
N MET A 192 9.88 10.03 -3.32
CA MET A 192 8.65 10.80 -3.52
C MET A 192 7.52 9.96 -4.13
N ILE A 193 7.80 9.21 -5.19
CA ILE A 193 6.78 8.41 -5.88
C ILE A 193 6.29 7.28 -4.99
N ILE A 194 7.17 6.49 -4.37
CA ILE A 194 6.74 5.35 -3.56
C ILE A 194 5.94 5.81 -2.33
N GLU A 195 6.38 6.88 -1.66
CA GLU A 195 5.65 7.45 -0.53
C GLU A 195 4.32 8.08 -0.94
N TYR A 196 4.27 8.76 -2.10
CA TYR A 196 3.01 9.24 -2.69
C TYR A 196 2.01 8.10 -2.90
N LEU A 197 2.44 7.00 -3.50
CA LEU A 197 1.57 5.86 -3.77
C LEU A 197 1.04 5.23 -2.49
N TRP A 198 1.84 5.21 -1.42
CA TRP A 198 1.42 4.70 -0.12
C TRP A 198 0.20 5.46 0.43
N LEU A 199 0.11 6.78 0.21
CA LEU A 199 -1.03 7.61 0.64
C LEU A 199 -2.38 7.15 0.08
N PHE A 200 -2.38 6.40 -1.03
CA PHE A 200 -3.59 5.92 -1.70
C PHE A 200 -3.83 4.42 -1.52
N THR A 201 -3.10 3.77 -0.62
CA THR A 201 -3.35 2.38 -0.23
C THR A 201 -4.38 2.30 0.90
N SER A 202 -4.99 1.12 1.12
CA SER A 202 -5.87 0.95 2.29
C SER A 202 -5.11 1.05 3.61
N ASN A 203 -3.77 0.90 3.57
CA ASN A 203 -2.88 1.04 4.71
C ASN A 203 -2.68 2.50 5.13
N ASN A 204 -3.13 3.50 4.38
CA ASN A 204 -3.15 4.90 4.88
C ASN A 204 -4.45 5.16 5.67
N ASN A 205 -4.64 4.44 6.77
CA ASN A 205 -5.78 4.60 7.68
C ASN A 205 -5.30 4.80 9.13
N TYR A 206 -6.23 5.05 10.06
CA TYR A 206 -5.91 5.33 11.48
C TYR A 206 -5.13 4.21 12.18
N SER A 207 -5.27 2.96 11.73
CA SER A 207 -4.63 1.80 12.33
C SER A 207 -3.21 1.53 11.81
N ASN A 208 -2.62 2.42 11.01
CA ASN A 208 -1.31 2.19 10.41
C ASN A 208 -0.43 3.43 10.53
N ALA A 209 0.86 3.21 10.72
CA ALA A 209 1.87 4.25 10.74
C ALA A 209 3.11 3.83 9.96
N ILE A 210 3.76 4.80 9.31
CA ILE A 210 5.14 4.67 8.84
C ILE A 210 6.06 5.12 9.98
N LEU A 211 6.99 4.25 10.36
CA LEU A 211 7.98 4.51 11.41
C LEU A 211 9.24 5.14 10.83
N GLU A 212 9.66 4.64 9.67
CA GLU A 212 10.90 5.00 8.99
C GLU A 212 10.70 4.81 7.48
N SER A 213 11.32 5.67 6.69
CA SER A 213 11.33 5.58 5.23
C SER A 213 12.63 6.12 4.66
N TYR A 214 13.29 5.35 3.79
CA TYR A 214 14.52 5.79 3.12
C TYR A 214 14.72 5.09 1.78
N THR A 215 15.48 5.73 0.89
CA THR A 215 15.90 5.16 -0.40
C THR A 215 17.41 5.05 -0.44
N THR A 216 17.91 3.87 -0.81
CA THR A 216 19.30 3.66 -1.18
C THR A 216 19.42 3.52 -2.70
N GLU A 217 20.58 3.93 -3.22
CA GLU A 217 20.86 3.97 -4.65
C GLU A 217 22.13 3.18 -4.94
N SER A 218 22.07 2.32 -5.95
CA SER A 218 23.21 1.58 -6.50
C SER A 218 23.31 1.80 -8.01
N ALA A 219 24.35 1.25 -8.65
CA ALA A 219 24.53 1.37 -10.09
C ALA A 219 23.38 0.73 -10.91
N GLY A 220 22.73 -0.32 -10.38
CA GLY A 220 21.70 -1.07 -11.11
C GLY A 220 20.26 -0.76 -10.71
N GLU A 221 20.04 -0.35 -9.47
CA GLU A 221 18.69 -0.24 -8.89
C GLU A 221 18.62 0.79 -7.77
N PHE A 222 17.38 1.19 -7.48
CA PHE A 222 17.00 1.86 -6.25
C PHE A 222 16.30 0.87 -5.33
N VAL A 223 16.56 0.97 -4.03
CA VAL A 223 15.84 0.21 -3.01
C VAL A 223 15.22 1.20 -2.04
N HIS A 224 13.89 1.22 -1.96
CA HIS A 224 13.16 2.01 -0.99
C HIS A 224 12.61 1.11 0.12
N ILE A 225 12.91 1.44 1.36
CA ILE A 225 12.47 0.71 2.54
C ILE A 225 11.50 1.57 3.32
N MET A 226 10.32 1.02 3.64
CA MET A 226 9.39 1.59 4.60
C MET A 226 9.19 0.61 5.76
N LYS A 227 9.47 1.04 6.99
CA LYS A 227 9.02 0.33 8.18
C LYS A 227 7.63 0.78 8.55
N GLN A 228 6.70 -0.16 8.60
CA GLN A 228 5.28 0.08 8.85
C GLN A 228 4.86 -0.58 10.14
N ALA A 229 3.98 0.04 10.90
CA ALA A 229 3.32 -0.57 12.05
C ALA A 229 1.81 -0.60 11.80
N ARG A 230 1.17 -1.70 12.19
CA ARG A 230 -0.28 -1.90 12.10
C ARG A 230 -0.84 -2.22 13.48
N LEU A 231 -1.83 -1.44 13.90
CA LEU A 231 -2.61 -1.63 15.11
C LEU A 231 -3.82 -2.52 14.82
N ASN A 232 -3.87 -3.68 15.45
CA ASN A 232 -5.04 -4.56 15.46
C ASN A 232 -5.75 -4.41 16.80
N ILE A 233 -6.80 -3.59 16.80
CA ILE A 233 -7.55 -3.23 18.01
C ILE A 233 -8.21 -4.48 18.61
N GLY A 234 -7.92 -4.74 19.88
CA GLY A 234 -8.55 -5.76 20.69
C GLY A 234 -9.95 -5.36 21.15
N TYR A 235 -10.78 -6.34 21.49
CA TYR A 235 -12.12 -6.08 22.06
C TYR A 235 -12.08 -6.09 23.60
N GLY A 236 -12.64 -5.06 24.22
CA GLY A 236 -12.76 -4.91 25.68
C GLY A 236 -11.47 -4.40 26.33
N ASP A 237 -11.17 -4.84 27.55
CA ASP A 237 -9.97 -4.44 28.31
C ASP A 237 -8.69 -5.19 27.91
N LYS A 238 -8.68 -5.81 26.72
CA LYS A 238 -7.55 -6.57 26.19
C LYS A 238 -6.54 -5.62 25.54
N CYS A 239 -5.30 -6.05 25.51
CA CYS A 239 -4.26 -5.34 24.76
C CYS A 239 -4.51 -5.44 23.26
N ASP A 240 -4.14 -4.39 22.55
CA ASP A 240 -4.09 -4.35 21.10
C ASP A 240 -2.83 -5.06 20.62
N SER A 241 -2.92 -5.76 19.50
CA SER A 241 -1.77 -6.38 18.84
C SER A 241 -1.18 -5.39 17.84
N ILE A 242 0.12 -5.15 17.92
CA ILE A 242 0.85 -4.29 17.00
C ILE A 242 1.79 -5.16 16.18
N GLU A 243 1.62 -5.12 14.86
CA GLU A 243 2.48 -5.83 13.90
C GLU A 243 3.43 -4.82 13.25
N VAL A 244 4.72 -5.13 13.26
CA VAL A 244 5.75 -4.30 12.62
C VAL A 244 6.25 -5.01 11.36
N TYR A 245 6.28 -4.29 10.24
CA TYR A 245 6.66 -4.79 8.94
C TYR A 245 7.83 -3.99 8.35
N GLU A 246 8.72 -4.67 7.65
CA GLU A 246 9.57 -4.05 6.64
C GLU A 246 8.91 -4.24 5.27
N VAL A 247 8.71 -3.14 4.54
CA VAL A 247 8.25 -3.16 3.15
C VAL A 247 9.36 -2.63 2.25
N ARG A 248 9.88 -3.52 1.42
CA ARG A 248 10.97 -3.27 0.49
C ARG A 248 10.44 -3.11 -0.92
N TYR A 249 10.80 -2.01 -1.55
CA TYR A 249 10.55 -1.74 -2.97
C TYR A 249 11.89 -1.77 -3.71
N THR A 250 12.00 -2.62 -4.72
CA THR A 250 13.17 -2.68 -5.60
C THR A 250 12.78 -2.14 -6.98
N ILE A 251 13.55 -1.17 -7.47
CA ILE A 251 13.31 -0.47 -8.73
C ILE A 251 14.56 -0.53 -9.61
N PRO A 252 14.67 -1.49 -10.56
CA PRO A 252 15.79 -1.55 -11.50
C PRO A 252 15.79 -0.33 -12.43
N ARG A 253 16.94 0.34 -12.57
CA ARG A 253 17.05 1.60 -13.34
C ARG A 253 16.66 1.47 -14.81
N ASN A 254 16.98 0.33 -15.41
CA ASN A 254 16.74 0.07 -16.83
C ASN A 254 15.26 -0.16 -17.16
N THR A 255 14.46 -0.59 -16.18
CA THR A 255 13.04 -0.91 -16.42
C THR A 255 12.09 0.01 -15.66
N GLY A 256 12.52 0.60 -14.54
CA GLY A 256 11.66 1.35 -13.63
C GLY A 256 10.59 0.51 -12.94
N THR A 257 10.59 -0.82 -13.12
CA THR A 257 9.56 -1.70 -12.53
C THR A 257 9.64 -1.67 -11.02
N ILE A 258 8.49 -1.62 -10.35
CA ILE A 258 8.40 -1.56 -8.90
C ILE A 258 8.06 -2.95 -8.38
N GLN A 259 8.99 -3.59 -7.69
CA GLN A 259 8.79 -4.88 -7.03
C GLN A 259 8.70 -4.69 -5.53
N LYS A 260 7.63 -5.16 -4.91
CA LYS A 260 7.34 -5.01 -3.48
C LYS A 260 7.48 -6.35 -2.78
N VAL A 261 8.20 -6.35 -1.66
CA VAL A 261 8.26 -7.46 -0.69
C VAL A 261 7.90 -6.92 0.68
N LYS A 262 6.93 -7.55 1.33
CA LYS A 262 6.51 -7.23 2.71
C LYS A 262 6.88 -8.38 3.62
N SER A 263 7.64 -8.10 4.67
CA SER A 263 8.04 -9.07 5.69
C SER A 263 7.62 -8.59 7.07
N LEU A 264 6.95 -9.45 7.82
CA LEU A 264 6.69 -9.23 9.24
C LEU A 264 8.02 -9.31 9.99
N ASP A 265 8.35 -8.25 10.71
CA ASP A 265 9.55 -8.16 11.53
C ASP A 265 9.28 -8.76 12.91
N HIS A 266 8.32 -8.18 13.65
CA HIS A 266 7.89 -8.69 14.94
C HIS A 266 6.46 -8.25 15.29
N VAL A 267 5.91 -8.84 16.35
CA VAL A 267 4.60 -8.53 16.91
C VAL A 267 4.76 -8.29 18.40
N PHE A 268 4.06 -7.31 18.95
CA PHE A 268 3.97 -7.09 20.39
C PHE A 268 2.57 -6.63 20.78
N MET A 269 2.28 -6.66 22.08
CA MET A 269 0.98 -6.27 22.63
C MET A 269 1.12 -4.97 23.41
N ALA A 270 0.19 -4.03 23.21
CA ALA A 270 0.17 -2.78 23.96
C ALA A 270 -1.26 -2.33 24.26
N ARG A 271 -1.45 -1.55 25.32
CA ARG A 271 -2.71 -0.86 25.59
C ARG A 271 -2.47 0.58 25.99
N ARG A 272 -3.45 1.43 25.69
CA ARG A 272 -3.50 2.80 26.20
C ARG A 272 -4.22 2.82 27.55
N THR A 273 -3.54 3.31 28.59
CA THR A 273 -4.08 3.45 29.95
C THR A 273 -4.10 4.93 30.31
N GLY A 274 -5.22 5.60 30.03
CA GLY A 274 -5.34 7.06 30.13
C GLY A 274 -4.41 7.76 29.12
N ASP A 275 -3.44 8.52 29.63
CA ASP A 275 -2.39 9.16 28.82
C ASP A 275 -1.12 8.29 28.70
N GLY A 276 -1.07 7.16 29.41
CA GLY A 276 0.05 6.23 29.39
C GLY A 276 -0.11 5.14 28.34
N ILE A 277 1.02 4.51 27.99
CA ILE A 277 1.09 3.32 27.16
C ILE A 277 1.74 2.23 27.99
N GLU A 278 1.13 1.05 27.97
CA GLU A 278 1.62 -0.13 28.65
C GLU A 278 1.89 -1.22 27.62
N ILE A 279 3.11 -1.72 27.58
CA ILE A 279 3.46 -2.93 26.81
C ILE A 279 3.02 -4.12 27.64
N CYS A 280 2.18 -4.96 27.06
CA CYS A 280 1.61 -6.11 27.75
C CYS A 280 2.57 -7.29 27.66
N SER A 281 2.66 -8.06 28.75
CA SER A 281 3.29 -9.38 28.69
C SER A 281 2.40 -10.33 27.89
N GLU A 282 3.03 -11.19 27.08
CA GLU A 282 2.34 -12.31 26.43
C GLU A 282 1.79 -13.32 27.45
#